data_AF-A0A9P0GGH9-F1
#
_entry.id   AF-A0A9P0GGH9-F1
#
_cell.length_a   1.000
_cell.length_b   1.000
_cell.length_c   1.000
_cell.angle_alpha   90.00
_cell.angle_beta   90.00
_cell.angle_gamma   90.00
#
_symmetry.space_group_name_H-M   'P 1'
#
loop_
_entity.id
_entity.type
_entity.pdbx_description
1 polymer ?
#
loop_
_entity_poly.entity_id
_entity_poly.type
_entity_poly.pdbx_seq_one_letter_code
_entity_poly.pdbx_strand_id
1 'polypeptide(L)'
;MEAKKSKLRFNMITRYTREQKLVATVWYHERVYTDMSYKQLAANFRIRFDLKYPTLNTLQQWDRKLFKKGRIYKMHKPIKRLMQVPYVKASFVKFPNIAIKTRANLLGISWTTLISILNNDISPEEVELLKKKGEERANKNSGDTESMKVVEKNCSKNDSDNNINIETISD
;
A
#
# COMPACT_ATOMS: atom_id res chain seq x y z
N MET A 1 -23.11 -54.78 -10.37
CA MET A 1 -22.12 -53.69 -10.42
C MET A 1 -22.85 -52.37 -10.31
N GLU A 2 -23.07 -51.87 -9.07
CA GLU A 2 -23.73 -50.59 -8.83
C GLU A 2 -22.71 -49.46 -8.80
N ALA A 3 -22.80 -48.56 -9.78
CA ALA A 3 -22.01 -47.34 -9.82
C ALA A 3 -22.53 -46.35 -8.76
N LYS A 4 -21.77 -46.20 -7.67
CA LYS A 4 -21.96 -45.16 -6.65
C LYS A 4 -21.83 -43.78 -7.31
N LYS A 5 -22.97 -43.12 -7.59
CA LYS A 5 -23.02 -41.69 -7.96
C LYS A 5 -22.47 -40.86 -6.81
N SER A 6 -21.21 -40.46 -6.91
CA SER A 6 -20.57 -39.51 -6.02
C SER A 6 -21.26 -38.15 -6.14
N LYS A 7 -22.08 -37.84 -5.13
CA LYS A 7 -22.76 -36.55 -4.98
C LYS A 7 -21.70 -35.51 -4.59
N LEU A 8 -20.94 -35.02 -5.58
CA LEU A 8 -20.08 -33.86 -5.47
C LEU A 8 -20.95 -32.65 -5.13
N ARG A 9 -21.18 -32.44 -3.83
CA ARG A 9 -21.72 -31.18 -3.31
C ARG A 9 -20.63 -30.14 -3.47
N PHE A 10 -20.56 -29.53 -4.66
CA PHE A 10 -19.93 -28.23 -4.81
C PHE A 10 -20.65 -27.29 -3.86
N ASN A 11 -20.04 -27.07 -2.70
CA ASN A 11 -20.43 -26.04 -1.76
C ASN A 11 -20.02 -24.70 -2.41
N MET A 12 -20.73 -24.32 -3.48
CA MET A 12 -20.65 -23.01 -4.06
C MET A 12 -21.08 -22.06 -2.95
N ILE A 13 -20.10 -21.45 -2.29
CA ILE A 13 -20.33 -20.27 -1.47
C ILE A 13 -20.83 -19.23 -2.47
N THR A 14 -22.15 -19.18 -2.67
CA THR A 14 -22.78 -18.16 -3.51
C THR A 14 -22.41 -16.82 -2.89
N ARG A 15 -21.45 -16.13 -3.51
CA ARG A 15 -20.99 -14.82 -3.05
C ARG A 15 -22.08 -13.83 -3.42
N TYR A 16 -23.05 -13.63 -2.52
CA TYR A 16 -24.07 -12.61 -2.68
C TYR A 16 -23.42 -11.25 -2.96
N THR A 17 -23.96 -10.53 -3.93
CA THR A 17 -23.50 -9.20 -4.34
C THR A 17 -23.76 -8.15 -3.26
N ARG A 18 -23.37 -6.89 -3.52
CA ARG A 18 -23.58 -5.82 -2.55
C ARG A 18 -25.07 -5.61 -2.26
N GLU A 19 -25.80 -5.45 -3.35
CA GLU A 19 -27.22 -5.20 -3.36
C GLU A 19 -28.00 -6.36 -2.75
N GLN A 20 -27.69 -7.59 -3.13
CA GLN A 20 -28.39 -8.79 -2.65
C GLN A 20 -28.35 -8.89 -1.12
N LYS A 21 -27.19 -8.64 -0.49
CA LYS A 21 -27.11 -8.68 0.97
C LYS A 21 -27.90 -7.54 1.60
N LEU A 22 -27.84 -6.33 1.04
CA LEU A 22 -28.58 -5.17 1.55
C LEU A 22 -30.09 -5.43 1.49
N VAL A 23 -30.62 -5.79 0.31
CA VAL A 23 -32.04 -6.05 0.11
C VAL A 23 -32.55 -7.16 1.03
N ALA A 24 -31.84 -8.30 1.08
CA ALA A 24 -32.22 -9.40 1.96
C ALA A 24 -32.22 -9.00 3.44
N THR A 25 -31.27 -8.15 3.85
CA THR A 25 -31.14 -7.71 5.24
C THR A 25 -32.23 -6.71 5.61
N VAL A 26 -32.53 -5.74 4.73
CA VAL A 26 -33.60 -4.76 4.94
C VAL A 26 -34.96 -5.46 5.03
N TRP A 27 -35.27 -6.35 4.09
CA TRP A 27 -36.52 -7.12 4.14
C TRP A 27 -36.62 -8.00 5.38
N TYR A 28 -35.51 -8.63 5.81
CA TYR A 28 -35.49 -9.41 7.05
C TYR A 28 -35.70 -8.55 8.29
N HIS A 29 -35.21 -7.31 8.31
CA HIS A 29 -35.40 -6.37 9.41
C HIS A 29 -36.85 -5.85 9.47
N GLU A 30 -37.39 -5.48 8.31
CA GLU A 30 -38.72 -4.90 8.17
C GLU A 30 -39.86 -5.91 8.28
N ARG A 31 -39.56 -7.21 8.25
CA ARG A 31 -40.56 -8.29 8.33
C ARG A 31 -41.48 -8.19 9.55
N VAL A 32 -41.00 -7.58 10.64
CA VAL A 32 -41.76 -7.42 11.89
C VAL A 32 -42.82 -6.31 11.78
N TYR A 33 -42.67 -5.42 10.80
CA TYR A 33 -43.60 -4.31 10.54
C TYR A 33 -44.51 -4.57 9.32
N THR A 34 -44.15 -5.53 8.48
CA THR A 34 -44.84 -5.84 7.21
C THR A 34 -45.60 -7.16 7.24
N ASP A 35 -45.59 -7.86 8.38
CA ASP A 35 -46.17 -9.21 8.58
C ASP A 35 -45.74 -10.24 7.52
N MET A 36 -44.59 -10.02 6.87
CA MET A 36 -44.06 -10.94 5.86
C MET A 36 -43.41 -12.16 6.52
N SER A 37 -43.87 -13.34 6.13
CA SER A 37 -43.26 -14.60 6.53
C SER A 37 -41.89 -14.82 5.86
N TYR A 38 -41.04 -15.63 6.47
CA TYR A 38 -39.75 -16.00 5.89
C TYR A 38 -39.87 -16.66 4.51
N LYS A 39 -40.94 -17.44 4.29
CA LYS A 39 -41.20 -18.09 3.01
C LYS A 39 -41.49 -17.08 1.91
N GLN A 40 -42.27 -16.04 2.21
CA GLN A 40 -42.54 -14.94 1.27
C GLN A 40 -41.26 -14.15 0.95
N LEU A 41 -40.46 -13.82 1.96
CA LEU A 41 -39.17 -13.16 1.73
C LEU A 41 -38.25 -13.98 0.82
N ALA A 42 -38.17 -15.28 1.05
CA ALA A 42 -37.37 -16.17 0.24
C ALA A 42 -37.88 -16.28 -1.20
N ALA A 43 -39.20 -16.31 -1.40
CA ALA A 43 -39.83 -16.30 -2.72
C ALA A 43 -39.54 -14.98 -3.45
N ASN A 44 -39.77 -13.83 -2.79
CA ASN A 44 -39.51 -12.51 -3.36
C ASN A 44 -38.04 -12.33 -3.76
N PHE A 45 -37.12 -12.81 -2.92
CA PHE A 45 -35.70 -12.75 -3.22
C PHE A 45 -35.32 -13.61 -4.42
N ARG A 46 -35.90 -14.81 -4.52
CA ARG A 46 -35.68 -15.70 -5.66
C ARG A 46 -36.23 -15.08 -6.95
N ILE A 47 -37.42 -14.48 -6.90
CA ILE A 47 -38.01 -13.79 -8.06
C ILE A 47 -37.11 -12.64 -8.51
N ARG A 48 -36.56 -11.85 -7.58
CA ARG A 48 -35.75 -10.67 -7.90
C ARG A 48 -34.35 -11.00 -8.41
N PHE A 49 -33.69 -12.01 -7.85
CA PHE A 49 -32.25 -12.25 -8.09
C PHE A 49 -31.93 -13.60 -8.72
N ASP A 50 -32.94 -14.44 -8.98
CA ASP A 50 -32.80 -15.84 -9.40
C ASP A 50 -31.79 -16.64 -8.54
N LEU A 51 -31.79 -16.36 -7.24
CA LEU A 51 -30.88 -16.97 -6.28
C LEU A 51 -31.63 -17.52 -5.07
N LYS A 52 -31.02 -18.53 -4.46
CA LYS A 52 -31.48 -19.04 -3.17
C LYS A 52 -31.38 -17.92 -2.12
N TYR A 53 -32.37 -17.83 -1.25
CA TYR A 53 -32.34 -16.90 -0.14
C TYR A 53 -31.25 -17.29 0.89
N PRO A 54 -30.57 -16.32 1.53
CA PRO A 54 -29.59 -16.62 2.57
C PRO A 54 -30.21 -17.38 3.74
N THR A 55 -29.38 -18.07 4.52
CA THR A 55 -29.83 -18.76 5.73
C THR A 55 -30.16 -17.77 6.85
N LEU A 56 -31.04 -18.16 7.78
CA LEU A 56 -31.44 -17.32 8.91
C LEU A 56 -30.24 -16.79 9.70
N ASN A 57 -29.26 -17.65 10.00
CA ASN A 57 -28.02 -17.25 10.69
C ASN A 57 -27.24 -16.19 9.90
N THR A 58 -27.21 -16.31 8.58
CA THR A 58 -26.54 -15.34 7.70
C THR A 58 -27.26 -14.00 7.73
N LEU A 59 -28.59 -14.00 7.65
CA LEU A 59 -29.41 -12.80 7.74
C LEU A 59 -29.26 -12.11 9.09
N GLN A 60 -29.33 -12.84 10.20
CA GLN A 60 -29.10 -12.27 11.54
C GLN A 60 -27.72 -11.63 11.68
N GLN A 61 -26.67 -12.25 11.11
CA GLN A 61 -25.33 -11.66 11.12
C GLN A 61 -25.26 -10.40 10.26
N TRP A 62 -25.94 -10.38 9.12
CA TRP A 62 -25.97 -9.23 8.24
C TRP A 62 -26.78 -8.07 8.83
N ASP A 63 -27.93 -8.37 9.43
CA ASP A 63 -28.81 -7.45 10.13
C ASP A 63 -28.06 -6.74 11.27
N ARG A 64 -27.44 -7.52 12.16
CA ARG A 64 -26.58 -6.98 13.23
C ARG A 64 -25.43 -6.14 12.68
N LYS A 65 -24.90 -6.44 11.50
CA LYS A 65 -23.82 -5.64 10.91
C LYS A 65 -24.37 -4.33 10.31
N LEU A 66 -25.46 -4.41 9.54
CA LEU A 66 -26.06 -3.28 8.87
C LEU A 66 -26.67 -2.30 9.86
N PHE A 67 -27.59 -2.74 10.70
CA PHE A 67 -28.38 -1.86 11.58
C PHE A 67 -27.65 -1.47 12.87
N LYS A 68 -26.74 -2.31 13.41
CA LYS A 68 -25.94 -1.92 14.59
C LYS A 68 -24.67 -1.16 14.24
N LYS A 69 -24.01 -1.48 13.12
CA LYS A 69 -22.69 -0.91 12.76
C LYS A 69 -22.75 0.01 11.54
N GLY A 70 -23.92 0.22 10.95
CA GLY A 70 -24.08 1.01 9.72
C GLY A 70 -23.43 0.40 8.48
N ARG A 71 -22.98 -0.88 8.52
CA ARG A 71 -22.26 -1.50 7.41
C ARG A 71 -22.38 -3.02 7.40
N ILE A 72 -22.74 -3.58 6.27
CA ILE A 72 -22.83 -5.04 6.08
C ILE A 72 -21.49 -5.66 5.61
N TYR A 73 -20.53 -4.84 5.17
CA TYR A 73 -19.19 -5.25 4.72
C TYR A 73 -18.10 -4.80 5.69
N LYS A 74 -16.99 -5.55 5.70
CA LYS A 74 -15.74 -5.06 6.29
C LYS A 74 -15.19 -3.98 5.36
N MET A 75 -14.95 -2.77 5.89
CA MET A 75 -14.12 -1.79 5.21
C MET A 75 -12.73 -2.40 5.03
N HIS A 76 -12.17 -2.31 3.82
CA HIS A 76 -10.76 -2.63 3.63
C HIS A 76 -9.96 -1.65 4.50
N LYS A 77 -9.09 -2.19 5.37
CA LYS A 77 -8.16 -1.33 6.10
C LYS A 77 -7.22 -0.68 5.09
N PRO A 78 -6.86 0.61 5.27
CA PRO A 78 -5.88 1.24 4.41
C PRO A 78 -4.58 0.42 4.43
N ILE A 79 -4.04 0.14 3.25
CA ILE A 79 -2.84 -0.67 3.08
C ILE A 79 -1.64 0.20 3.48
N LYS A 80 -1.18 0.07 4.72
CA LYS A 80 -0.09 0.90 5.28
C LYS A 80 1.18 0.91 4.43
N ARG A 81 1.53 -0.20 3.77
CA ARG A 81 2.74 -0.29 2.93
C ARG A 81 2.70 0.65 1.72
N LEU A 82 1.52 1.03 1.20
CA LEU A 82 1.41 1.96 0.07
C LEU A 82 1.97 3.34 0.42
N MET A 83 1.90 3.75 1.69
CA MET A 83 2.50 5.00 2.14
C MET A 83 4.03 5.01 2.01
N GLN A 84 4.66 3.84 1.98
CA GLN A 84 6.13 3.69 1.91
C GLN A 84 6.66 3.65 0.47
N VAL A 85 5.79 3.40 -0.52
CA VAL A 85 6.17 3.25 -1.93
C VAL A 85 6.96 4.45 -2.47
N PRO A 86 6.55 5.73 -2.23
CA PRO A 86 7.31 6.87 -2.75
C PRO A 86 8.73 6.95 -2.20
N TYR A 87 8.91 6.62 -0.91
CA TYR A 87 10.23 6.63 -0.25
C TYR A 87 11.12 5.51 -0.79
N VAL A 88 10.55 4.33 -1.01
CA VAL A 88 11.26 3.21 -1.65
C VAL A 88 11.72 3.60 -3.06
N LYS A 89 10.83 4.16 -3.89
CA LYS A 89 11.18 4.64 -5.24
C LYS A 89 12.27 5.70 -5.21
N ALA A 90 12.15 6.69 -4.33
CA ALA A 90 13.17 7.73 -4.17
C ALA A 90 14.53 7.16 -3.74
N SER A 91 14.54 6.12 -2.91
CA SER A 91 15.78 5.48 -2.49
C SER A 91 16.54 4.84 -3.66
N PHE A 92 15.86 4.26 -4.64
CA PHE A 92 16.52 3.66 -5.82
C PHE A 92 17.18 4.72 -6.69
N VAL A 93 16.61 5.92 -6.75
CA VAL A 93 17.22 7.05 -7.46
C VAL A 93 18.42 7.61 -6.69
N LYS A 94 18.30 7.77 -5.36
CA LYS A 94 19.38 8.34 -4.53
C LYS A 94 20.57 7.39 -4.35
N PHE A 95 20.29 6.10 -4.21
CA PHE A 95 21.26 5.06 -3.92
C PHE A 95 21.00 3.86 -4.84
N PRO A 96 21.39 3.89 -6.11
CA PRO A 96 21.04 2.83 -7.07
C PRO A 96 21.68 1.47 -6.73
N ASN A 97 22.91 1.50 -6.22
CA ASN A 97 23.77 0.32 -6.10
C ASN A 97 23.84 -0.30 -4.70
N ILE A 98 22.98 0.12 -3.77
CA ILE A 98 22.93 -0.49 -2.43
C ILE A 98 22.11 -1.78 -2.45
N ALA A 99 22.55 -2.76 -1.65
CA ALA A 99 21.82 -3.99 -1.41
C ALA A 99 20.45 -3.70 -0.80
N ILE A 100 19.46 -4.53 -1.16
CA ILE A 100 18.07 -4.36 -0.70
C ILE A 100 18.02 -4.34 0.84
N LYS A 101 18.85 -5.15 1.53
CA LYS A 101 18.79 -5.29 2.99
C LYS A 101 19.25 -4.01 3.68
N THR A 102 20.31 -3.42 3.15
CA THR A 102 20.80 -2.10 3.55
C THR A 102 19.75 -1.02 3.26
N ARG A 103 19.05 -1.11 2.12
CA ARG A 103 17.96 -0.19 1.77
C ARG A 103 16.79 -0.26 2.76
N ALA A 104 16.42 -1.44 3.23
CA ALA A 104 15.39 -1.59 4.26
C ALA A 104 15.78 -0.86 5.55
N ASN A 105 17.02 -1.07 6.00
CA ASN A 105 17.57 -0.40 7.19
C ASN A 105 17.63 1.12 7.02
N LEU A 106 18.08 1.61 5.86
CA LEU A 106 18.14 3.03 5.53
C LEU A 106 16.78 3.72 5.60
N LEU A 107 15.73 3.02 5.16
CA LEU A 107 14.36 3.54 5.16
C LEU A 107 13.61 3.31 6.48
N GLY A 108 14.22 2.60 7.45
CA GLY A 108 13.57 2.25 8.71
C GLY A 108 12.34 1.34 8.55
N ILE A 109 12.27 0.58 7.45
CA ILE A 109 11.16 -0.35 7.17
C ILE A 109 11.61 -1.79 7.35
N SER A 110 10.68 -2.67 7.74
CA SER A 110 11.00 -4.09 7.84
C SER A 110 11.36 -4.66 6.47
N TRP A 111 12.31 -5.60 6.44
CA TRP A 111 12.69 -6.35 5.24
C TRP A 111 11.47 -6.93 4.51
N THR A 112 10.56 -7.55 5.25
CA THR A 112 9.33 -8.14 4.72
C THR A 112 8.41 -7.10 4.08
N THR A 113 8.33 -5.89 4.64
CA THR A 113 7.53 -4.80 4.06
C THR A 113 8.15 -4.30 2.76
N LEU A 114 9.49 -4.15 2.72
CA LEU A 114 10.18 -3.77 1.50
C LEU A 114 9.98 -4.81 0.39
N ILE A 115 10.15 -6.11 0.69
CA ILE A 115 9.90 -7.17 -0.29
C ILE A 115 8.43 -7.18 -0.75
N SER A 116 7.47 -6.97 0.16
CA SER A 116 6.06 -6.86 -0.22
C SER A 116 5.80 -5.68 -1.15
N ILE A 117 6.44 -4.54 -0.91
CA ILE A 117 6.35 -3.36 -1.79
C ILE A 117 6.92 -3.66 -3.16
N LEU A 118 8.10 -4.27 -3.23
CA LEU A 118 8.76 -4.63 -4.49
C LEU A 118 8.01 -5.69 -5.29
N ASN A 119 7.29 -6.60 -4.63
CA ASN A 119 6.56 -7.66 -5.33
C ASN A 119 5.15 -7.23 -5.76
N ASN A 120 4.50 -6.32 -5.04
CA ASN A 120 3.09 -6.00 -5.25
C ASN A 120 2.85 -4.59 -5.80
N ASP A 121 3.75 -3.64 -5.55
CA ASP A 121 3.47 -2.22 -5.73
C ASP A 121 4.49 -1.49 -6.64
N ILE A 122 5.60 -2.14 -7.03
CA ILE A 122 6.64 -1.60 -7.94
C ILE A 122 7.06 -2.72 -8.90
N SER A 123 7.04 -2.50 -10.22
CA SER A 123 7.50 -3.53 -11.16
C SER A 123 9.03 -3.65 -11.19
N PRO A 124 9.60 -4.83 -11.54
CA PRO A 124 11.04 -4.98 -11.71
C PRO A 124 11.63 -3.99 -12.73
N GLU A 125 10.93 -3.80 -13.85
CA GLU A 125 11.29 -2.84 -14.91
C GLU A 125 11.34 -1.39 -14.38
N GLU A 126 10.39 -1.02 -13.52
CA GLU A 126 10.37 0.29 -12.89
C GLU A 126 11.58 0.48 -11.96
N VAL A 127 11.97 -0.56 -11.22
CA VAL A 127 13.15 -0.51 -10.35
C VAL A 127 14.43 -0.26 -11.17
N GLU A 128 14.60 -0.95 -12.31
CA GLU A 128 15.75 -0.77 -13.19
C GLU A 128 15.80 0.65 -13.77
N LEU A 129 14.67 1.16 -14.24
CA LEU A 129 14.57 2.54 -14.74
C LEU A 129 14.95 3.57 -13.67
N LEU A 130 14.50 3.38 -12.43
CA LEU A 130 14.82 4.27 -11.31
C LEU A 130 16.32 4.25 -10.96
N LYS A 131 16.96 3.07 -11.04
CA LYS A 131 18.41 2.94 -10.82
C LYS A 131 19.19 3.69 -11.90
N LYS A 132 18.87 3.44 -13.17
CA LYS A 132 19.51 4.12 -14.31
C LYS A 132 19.40 5.63 -14.21
N LYS A 133 18.22 6.14 -13.83
CA LYS A 133 17.98 7.58 -13.58
C LYS A 133 18.85 8.12 -12.43
N GLY A 134 19.11 7.31 -11.41
CA GLY A 134 20.02 7.66 -10.31
C GLY A 134 21.48 7.75 -10.77
N GLU A 135 21.93 6.79 -11.56
CA GLU A 135 23.29 6.74 -12.11
C GLU A 135 23.56 7.90 -13.08
N GLU A 136 22.62 8.21 -13.97
CA GLU A 136 22.73 9.36 -14.88
C GLU A 136 22.88 10.69 -14.13
N ARG A 137 22.22 10.84 -12.97
CA ARG A 137 22.36 12.02 -12.11
C ARG A 137 23.73 12.08 -11.42
N ALA A 138 24.22 10.95 -10.95
CA ALA A 138 25.54 10.88 -10.33
C ALA A 138 26.63 11.27 -11.33
N ASN A 139 26.54 10.79 -12.57
CA ASN A 139 27.50 11.09 -13.64
C ASN A 139 27.48 12.56 -14.09
N LYS A 140 26.30 13.20 -14.13
CA LYS A 140 26.20 14.64 -14.43
C LYS A 140 26.87 15.49 -13.36
N ASN A 141 26.64 15.17 -12.09
CA ASN A 141 27.20 15.95 -10.98
C ASN A 141 28.73 15.79 -10.84
N SER A 142 29.32 14.70 -11.36
CA SER A 142 30.79 14.55 -11.38
C SER A 142 31.49 15.37 -12.47
N GLY A 143 30.76 15.79 -13.52
CA GLY A 143 31.32 16.54 -14.66
C GLY A 143 31.59 18.02 -14.38
N ASP A 144 30.97 18.60 -13.35
CA ASP A 144 31.09 20.04 -13.04
C ASP A 144 32.30 20.38 -12.14
N THR A 145 33.02 19.39 -11.62
CA THR A 145 34.19 19.59 -10.74
C THR A 145 35.53 19.70 -11.47
N GLU A 146 35.58 19.49 -12.79
CA GLU A 146 36.85 19.49 -13.56
C GLU A 146 37.18 20.87 -14.17
N SER A 147 36.27 21.85 -14.09
CA SER A 147 36.45 23.22 -14.61
C SER A 147 36.99 24.23 -13.59
N MET A 148 37.33 23.81 -12.36
CA MET A 148 37.91 24.70 -11.32
C MET A 148 39.39 24.41 -10.97
N LYS A 149 40.10 23.56 -11.73
CA LYS A 149 41.54 23.27 -11.51
C LYS A 149 42.51 24.01 -12.44
N VAL A 150 42.10 25.13 -13.06
CA VAL A 150 42.98 25.93 -13.94
C VAL A 150 43.02 27.41 -13.55
N VAL A 151 43.04 27.76 -12.25
CA VAL A 151 43.52 29.08 -11.82
C VAL A 151 44.10 28.97 -10.41
N GLU A 152 45.31 28.42 -10.27
CA GLU A 152 46.13 28.68 -9.07
C GLU A 152 47.60 28.31 -9.36
N LYS A 153 48.16 28.96 -10.39
CA LYS A 153 49.60 29.16 -10.54
C LYS A 153 49.78 30.60 -10.98
N ASN A 154 49.98 31.49 -10.00
CA ASN A 154 50.78 32.71 -10.07
C ASN A 154 50.53 33.56 -8.82
N CYS A 155 51.31 33.34 -7.76
CA CYS A 155 51.94 34.45 -7.05
C CYS A 155 52.97 33.88 -6.08
N SER A 156 54.24 34.01 -6.45
CA SER A 156 55.38 33.85 -5.54
C SER A 156 55.85 35.24 -5.14
N LYS A 157 56.17 35.39 -3.86
CA LYS A 157 56.99 36.45 -3.23
C LYS A 157 56.36 37.83 -3.10
N ASN A 158 56.16 38.25 -1.85
CA ASN A 158 56.97 39.31 -1.26
C ASN A 158 57.01 39.14 0.26
N ASP A 159 58.23 39.14 0.79
CA ASP A 159 58.57 39.34 2.19
C ASP A 159 58.18 40.76 2.64
N SER A 160 57.75 40.90 3.89
CA SER A 160 58.25 41.90 4.85
C SER A 160 57.28 42.04 6.03
N ASP A 161 57.80 41.75 7.23
CA ASP A 161 57.66 42.51 8.46
C ASP A 161 56.35 43.30 8.69
N ASN A 162 55.59 42.91 9.71
CA ASN A 162 55.36 43.82 10.84
C ASN A 162 54.80 43.13 12.08
N ASN A 163 55.64 43.19 13.09
CA ASN A 163 55.40 43.08 14.52
C ASN A 163 54.34 44.11 14.97
N ILE A 164 53.32 43.73 15.76
CA ILE A 164 52.64 44.58 16.76
C ILE A 164 52.01 43.64 17.81
N ASN A 165 52.58 43.69 19.02
CA ASN A 165 51.94 43.38 20.30
C ASN A 165 50.67 44.22 20.47
N ILE A 166 49.63 43.71 21.13
CA ILE A 166 48.93 44.43 22.21
C ILE A 166 48.20 43.44 23.12
N GLU A 167 48.55 43.63 24.38
CA GLU A 167 47.99 43.26 25.68
C GLU A 167 46.46 43.06 25.80
N THR A 168 46.15 42.08 26.67
CA THR A 168 45.10 42.05 27.71
C THR A 168 44.11 43.20 27.79
N ILE A 169 42.82 42.88 27.91
CA ILE A 169 41.91 43.45 28.92
C ILE A 169 40.88 42.38 29.30
N SER A 170 40.81 42.13 30.60
CA SER A 170 39.76 41.40 31.31
C SER A 170 38.52 42.27 31.46
N ASP A 171 37.34 41.66 31.45
CA ASP A 171 36.29 41.84 32.46
C ASP A 171 35.34 40.63 32.43
#